data_AF-A0A8T4HSP0-F1
#
_entry.id   AF-A0A8T4HSP0-F1
#
_cell.length_a   1.000
_cell.length_b   1.000
_cell.length_c   1.000
_cell.angle_alpha   90.00
_cell.angle_beta   90.00
_cell.angle_gamma   90.00
#
_symmetry.space_group_name_H-M   'P 1'
#
loop_
_entity.id
_entity.type
_entity.pdbx_description
1 polymer ?
#
loop_
_entity_poly.entity_id
_entity_poly.type
_entity_poly.pdbx_seq_one_letter_code
_entity_poly.pdbx_strand_id
1 'polypeptide(L)'
;MRALFPTTFPTTLAAGVLAASASLGGLVVPDTAEAATRAAADRVPASADPAQPSVRAEADRLMKLTYRQFAEAPHRPPFDWTTDGCSVPTGQFPYSKVFRPVCVQHDFGYRNYGGNGKLKLDPTRRTKNWIDGRFRTELRRICDHEFTDAQRNRNCRNAADTYYLGVQLGGDSAFFPR
;
A
#
# COMPACT_ATOMS: atom_id res chain seq x y z
N MET A 1 -47.28 -34.77 35.93
CA MET A 1 -47.21 -33.62 36.86
C MET A 1 -47.48 -32.37 36.03
N ARG A 2 -48.72 -31.84 36.11
CA ARG A 2 -49.06 -30.46 36.55
C ARG A 2 -48.26 -29.36 35.82
N ALA A 3 -48.85 -28.37 35.15
CA ALA A 3 -50.21 -27.86 35.19
C ALA A 3 -50.61 -27.17 33.87
N LEU A 4 -51.90 -27.27 33.57
CA LEU A 4 -52.68 -26.39 32.71
C LEU A 4 -52.70 -24.97 33.32
N PHE A 5 -52.86 -23.92 32.52
CA PHE A 5 -54.02 -23.01 32.59
C PHE A 5 -54.02 -22.03 31.39
N PRO A 6 -55.20 -21.63 30.90
CA PRO A 6 -55.40 -20.81 29.70
C PRO A 6 -55.61 -19.34 30.05
N THR A 7 -55.54 -18.44 29.07
CA THR A 7 -56.27 -17.15 29.14
C THR A 7 -56.75 -16.70 27.77
N THR A 8 -58.02 -16.34 27.76
CA THR A 8 -58.86 -15.83 26.66
C THR A 8 -58.86 -14.30 26.60
N PHE A 9 -58.98 -13.76 25.36
CA PHE A 9 -59.74 -12.59 24.83
C PHE A 9 -60.04 -11.36 25.74
N PRO A 10 -59.99 -10.11 25.21
CA PRO A 10 -61.04 -9.63 24.30
C PRO A 10 -60.65 -8.66 23.17
N THR A 11 -61.53 -8.63 22.18
CA THR A 11 -61.75 -7.62 21.14
C THR A 11 -62.39 -6.36 21.72
N THR A 12 -61.97 -5.17 21.28
CA THR A 12 -62.82 -3.97 21.26
C THR A 12 -62.60 -3.17 19.97
N LEU A 13 -63.70 -2.99 19.25
CA LEU A 13 -63.91 -1.97 18.22
C LEU A 13 -64.10 -0.60 18.90
N ALA A 14 -63.55 0.46 18.30
CA ALA A 14 -64.10 1.80 18.45
C ALA A 14 -63.84 2.61 17.17
N ALA A 15 -64.92 2.81 16.42
CA ALA A 15 -65.02 3.79 15.35
C ALA A 15 -65.11 5.20 15.96
N GLY A 16 -64.42 6.16 15.34
CA GLY A 16 -64.53 7.57 15.67
C GLY A 16 -64.34 8.41 14.41
N VAL A 17 -65.43 8.58 13.66
CA VAL A 17 -65.53 9.54 12.55
C VAL A 17 -65.83 10.91 13.18
N LEU A 18 -64.94 11.88 13.00
CA LEU A 18 -65.22 13.29 13.24
C LEU A 18 -64.97 14.06 11.95
N ALA A 19 -66.06 14.62 11.45
CA ALA A 19 -66.12 15.49 10.29
C ALA A 19 -65.39 16.81 10.57
N ALA A 20 -64.61 17.28 9.59
CA ALA A 20 -64.21 18.67 9.50
C ALA A 20 -64.67 19.20 8.13
N SER A 21 -65.61 20.13 8.21
CA SER A 21 -66.27 20.86 7.14
C SER A 21 -65.31 21.80 6.39
N ALA A 22 -65.67 22.01 5.12
CA ALA A 22 -64.99 22.84 4.14
C ALA A 22 -64.95 24.34 4.50
N SER A 23 -63.90 25.02 4.04
CA SER A 23 -63.95 26.42 3.65
C SER A 23 -63.17 26.62 2.34
N LEU A 24 -63.87 27.21 1.38
CA LEU A 24 -63.39 27.68 0.09
C LEU A 24 -62.59 28.98 0.25
N GLY A 25 -61.59 29.18 -0.61
CA GLY A 25 -61.18 30.51 -1.05
C GLY A 25 -59.69 30.80 -0.96
N GLY A 26 -59.05 30.93 -2.13
CA GLY A 26 -57.72 31.52 -2.25
C GLY A 26 -57.06 31.23 -3.59
N LEU A 27 -57.30 32.08 -4.59
CA LEU A 27 -56.50 32.14 -5.82
C LEU A 27 -55.05 32.51 -5.49
N VAL A 28 -54.09 31.74 -5.99
CA VAL A 28 -52.69 32.19 -6.12
C VAL A 28 -52.07 31.52 -7.38
N VAL A 29 -51.69 32.39 -8.32
CA VAL A 29 -50.79 32.30 -9.51
C VAL A 29 -50.21 30.96 -9.99
N PRO A 30 -50.05 30.77 -11.32
CA PRO A 30 -49.21 29.71 -11.85
C PRO A 30 -47.74 30.10 -11.69
N ASP A 31 -47.02 29.38 -10.84
CA ASP A 31 -45.55 29.42 -10.83
C ASP A 31 -45.06 28.09 -11.41
N THR A 32 -44.67 28.11 -12.68
CA THR A 32 -43.84 27.08 -13.28
C THR A 32 -42.43 27.23 -12.71
N ALA A 33 -42.24 26.75 -11.48
CA ALA A 33 -40.92 26.56 -10.89
C ALA A 33 -40.57 25.08 -11.00
N GLU A 34 -39.78 24.78 -12.03
CA GLU A 34 -39.03 23.54 -12.20
C GLU A 34 -38.52 23.02 -10.86
N ALA A 35 -38.84 21.76 -10.57
CA ALA A 35 -38.21 21.03 -9.50
C ALA A 35 -36.69 21.02 -9.75
N ALA A 36 -35.98 21.96 -9.12
CA ALA A 36 -34.53 21.91 -9.01
C ALA A 36 -34.18 20.71 -8.12
N THR A 37 -34.12 19.54 -8.74
CA THR A 37 -33.43 18.38 -8.21
C THR A 37 -32.02 18.83 -7.85
N ARG A 38 -31.71 18.85 -6.55
CA ARG A 38 -30.34 18.83 -6.05
C ARG A 38 -29.66 17.56 -6.58
N ALA A 39 -29.07 17.64 -7.77
CA ALA A 39 -28.06 16.70 -8.22
C ALA A 39 -26.75 17.03 -7.50
N ALA A 40 -26.68 16.64 -6.23
CA ALA A 40 -25.43 16.47 -5.51
C ALA A 40 -24.98 15.01 -5.67
N ALA A 41 -24.64 14.63 -6.91
CA ALA A 41 -23.98 13.40 -7.35
C ALA A 41 -23.85 13.60 -8.86
N ASP A 42 -22.70 13.88 -9.45
CA ASP A 42 -21.47 13.11 -9.38
C ASP A 42 -20.27 14.05 -9.59
N ARG A 43 -19.42 14.19 -8.57
CA ARG A 43 -18.00 14.41 -8.87
C ARG A 43 -17.42 13.04 -9.16
N VAL A 44 -17.42 12.67 -10.44
CA VAL A 44 -16.56 11.61 -10.95
C VAL A 44 -15.14 11.95 -10.49
N PRO A 45 -14.48 11.13 -9.65
CA PRO A 45 -13.08 11.38 -9.33
C PRO A 45 -12.31 11.36 -10.64
N ALA A 46 -11.49 12.39 -10.87
CA ALA A 46 -10.65 12.52 -12.06
C ALA A 46 -9.96 11.17 -12.32
N SER A 47 -10.39 10.48 -13.37
CA SER A 47 -9.74 9.28 -13.86
C SER A 47 -8.30 9.65 -14.19
N ALA A 48 -7.34 8.97 -13.57
CA ALA A 48 -5.93 9.12 -13.91
C ALA A 48 -5.75 8.97 -15.43
N ASP A 49 -5.03 9.93 -16.02
CA ASP A 49 -4.71 9.98 -17.44
C ASP A 49 -4.04 8.64 -17.87
N PRO A 50 -4.58 7.90 -18.85
CA PRO A 50 -4.05 6.60 -19.26
C PRO A 50 -2.62 6.65 -19.82
N ALA A 51 -2.05 7.85 -20.04
CA ALA A 51 -0.70 8.04 -20.55
C ALA A 51 0.43 8.00 -19.49
N GLN A 52 0.13 8.20 -18.20
CA GLN A 52 1.17 8.24 -17.16
C GLN A 52 1.29 6.89 -16.42
N PRO A 53 2.50 6.31 -16.29
CA PRO A 53 2.67 5.09 -15.49
C PRO A 53 2.22 5.37 -14.06
N SER A 54 1.46 4.43 -13.48
CA SER A 54 1.07 4.53 -12.07
C SER A 54 2.31 4.67 -11.18
N VAL A 55 2.16 5.29 -10.01
CA VAL A 55 3.25 5.39 -9.01
C VAL A 55 3.88 4.01 -8.74
N ARG A 56 3.05 2.95 -8.71
CA ARG A 56 3.51 1.57 -8.60
C ARG A 56 4.33 1.11 -9.81
N ALA A 57 3.85 1.36 -11.03
CA ALA A 57 4.56 0.96 -12.24
C ALA A 57 5.94 1.63 -12.35
N GLU A 58 6.05 2.90 -11.94
CA GLU A 58 7.34 3.60 -11.89
C GLU A 58 8.27 3.04 -10.80
N ALA A 59 7.73 2.74 -9.61
CA ALA A 59 8.52 2.05 -8.57
C ALA A 59 9.01 0.68 -9.05
N ASP A 60 8.18 -0.07 -9.79
CA ASP A 60 8.56 -1.38 -10.34
C ASP A 60 9.67 -1.22 -11.38
N ARG A 61 9.61 -0.17 -12.21
CA ARG A 61 10.66 0.18 -13.18
C ARG A 61 11.98 0.46 -12.46
N LEU A 62 11.96 1.29 -11.42
CA LEU A 62 13.13 1.62 -10.60
C LEU A 62 13.72 0.38 -9.92
N MET A 63 12.89 -0.47 -9.32
CA MET A 63 13.35 -1.72 -8.67
C MET A 63 13.89 -2.77 -9.64
N LYS A 64 13.57 -2.68 -10.93
CA LYS A 64 14.11 -3.56 -11.98
C LYS A 64 15.46 -3.07 -12.54
N LEU A 65 15.88 -1.85 -12.23
CA LEU A 65 17.21 -1.36 -12.59
C LEU A 65 18.32 -2.17 -11.92
N THR A 66 19.49 -2.24 -12.54
CA THR A 66 20.70 -2.68 -11.84
C THR A 66 21.06 -1.72 -10.71
N TYR A 67 21.83 -2.15 -9.71
CA TYR A 67 22.25 -1.25 -8.61
C TYR A 67 22.98 0.01 -9.13
N ARG A 68 23.76 -0.10 -10.21
CA ARG A 68 24.46 1.05 -10.84
C ARG A 68 23.47 2.00 -11.47
N GLN A 69 22.52 1.50 -12.25
CA GLN A 69 21.48 2.34 -12.87
C GLN A 69 20.55 2.97 -11.83
N PHE A 70 20.26 2.27 -10.75
CA PHE A 70 19.47 2.80 -9.65
C PHE A 70 20.19 3.95 -8.94
N ALA A 71 21.51 3.84 -8.74
CA ALA A 71 22.31 4.92 -8.15
C ALA A 71 22.29 6.23 -8.95
N GLU A 72 22.09 6.15 -10.27
CA GLU A 72 21.97 7.30 -11.17
C GLU A 72 20.51 7.78 -11.35
N ALA A 73 19.53 7.08 -10.78
CA ALA A 73 18.13 7.43 -10.96
C ALA A 73 17.82 8.75 -10.26
N PRO A 74 17.13 9.71 -10.92
CA PRO A 74 16.80 10.98 -10.30
C PRO A 74 15.81 10.76 -9.16
N HIS A 75 16.12 11.31 -7.99
CA HIS A 75 15.21 11.26 -6.84
C HIS A 75 14.00 12.16 -7.10
N ARG A 76 12.85 11.54 -7.41
CA ARG A 76 11.59 12.24 -7.70
C ARG A 76 10.53 11.90 -6.65
N PRO A 77 9.72 12.88 -6.23
CA PRO A 77 8.46 12.60 -5.54
C PRO A 77 7.55 11.70 -6.39
N PRO A 78 6.66 10.91 -5.78
CA PRO A 78 6.35 10.88 -4.34
C PRO A 78 7.17 9.84 -3.55
N PHE A 79 8.21 9.25 -4.13
CA PHE A 79 8.96 8.17 -3.50
C PHE A 79 9.78 8.61 -2.30
N ASP A 80 9.90 7.71 -1.33
CA ASP A 80 10.86 7.81 -0.25
C ASP A 80 12.23 7.28 -0.71
N TRP A 81 13.20 8.17 -0.81
CA TRP A 81 14.59 7.89 -1.21
C TRP A 81 15.55 7.83 -0.01
N THR A 82 15.03 7.91 1.22
CA THR A 82 15.87 7.81 2.41
C THR A 82 16.46 6.41 2.55
N THR A 83 17.64 6.31 3.16
CA THR A 83 18.38 5.05 3.29
C THR A 83 19.30 5.13 4.50
N ASP A 84 19.34 4.06 5.29
CA ASP A 84 20.32 3.82 6.34
C ASP A 84 21.42 2.85 5.87
N GLY A 85 21.41 2.49 4.59
CA GLY A 85 22.37 1.61 3.97
C GLY A 85 22.04 0.16 4.29
N CYS A 86 23.01 -0.60 4.74
CA CYS A 86 22.81 -2.05 4.92
C CYS A 86 22.21 -2.43 6.28
N SER A 87 21.89 -1.47 7.15
CA SER A 87 21.32 -1.71 8.49
C SER A 87 22.04 -2.78 9.33
N VAL A 88 23.35 -2.95 9.09
CA VAL A 88 24.21 -3.88 9.83
C VAL A 88 25.08 -3.13 10.83
N PRO A 89 25.48 -3.75 11.96
CA PRO A 89 26.42 -3.15 12.89
C PRO A 89 27.72 -2.73 12.19
N THR A 90 28.12 -1.47 12.39
CA THR A 90 29.35 -0.90 11.86
C THR A 90 30.56 -1.74 12.25
N GLY A 91 31.43 -2.05 11.29
CA GLY A 91 32.69 -2.78 11.53
C GLY A 91 32.57 -4.31 11.59
N GLN A 92 31.35 -4.86 11.73
CA GLN A 92 31.16 -6.31 11.89
C GLN A 92 30.97 -7.07 10.57
N PHE A 93 30.55 -6.36 9.52
CA PHE A 93 30.30 -6.96 8.21
C PHE A 93 31.23 -6.36 7.15
N PRO A 94 32.27 -7.10 6.71
CA PRO A 94 33.36 -6.56 5.89
C PRO A 94 32.92 -6.10 4.50
N TYR A 95 31.78 -6.60 4.00
CA TYR A 95 31.22 -6.22 2.70
C TYR A 95 30.17 -5.11 2.78
N SER A 96 29.86 -4.56 3.96
CA SER A 96 28.86 -3.49 4.14
C SER A 96 29.10 -2.28 3.24
N LYS A 97 30.37 -1.85 3.10
CA LYS A 97 30.73 -0.73 2.22
C LYS A 97 30.55 -1.08 0.74
N VAL A 98 30.99 -2.28 0.34
CA VAL A 98 30.83 -2.79 -1.03
C VAL A 98 29.36 -2.90 -1.39
N PHE A 99 28.54 -3.49 -0.51
CA PHE A 99 27.12 -3.72 -0.75
C PHE A 99 26.24 -2.50 -0.57
N ARG A 100 26.77 -1.38 -0.07
CA ARG A 100 25.97 -0.18 0.22
C ARG A 100 25.07 0.24 -0.95
N PRO A 101 25.53 0.34 -2.22
CA PRO A 101 24.66 0.73 -3.33
C PRO A 101 23.47 -0.21 -3.54
N VAL A 102 23.68 -1.51 -3.30
CA VAL A 102 22.62 -2.53 -3.41
C VAL A 102 21.63 -2.41 -2.24
N CYS A 103 22.13 -2.15 -1.04
CA CYS A 103 21.29 -1.92 0.14
C CYS A 103 20.41 -0.67 -0.03
N VAL A 104 20.91 0.40 -0.66
CA VAL A 104 20.10 1.61 -0.97
C VAL A 104 18.90 1.26 -1.86
N GLN A 105 19.08 0.39 -2.86
CA GLN A 105 17.98 -0.07 -3.71
C GLN A 105 16.98 -0.94 -2.92
N HIS A 106 17.46 -1.78 -2.00
CA HIS A 106 16.59 -2.58 -1.13
C HIS A 106 15.75 -1.72 -0.18
N ASP A 107 16.37 -0.70 0.43
CA ASP A 107 15.69 0.29 1.27
C ASP A 107 14.56 1.00 0.52
N PHE A 108 14.81 1.40 -0.73
CA PHE A 108 13.78 2.00 -1.57
C PHE A 108 12.57 1.06 -1.72
N GLY A 109 12.81 -0.24 -1.97
CA GLY A 109 11.76 -1.25 -2.00
C GLY A 109 10.98 -1.30 -0.68
N TYR A 110 11.67 -1.41 0.45
CA TYR A 110 11.02 -1.53 1.76
C TYR A 110 10.21 -0.28 2.14
N ARG A 111 10.77 0.91 1.92
CA ARG A 111 10.17 2.19 2.31
C ARG A 111 8.99 2.59 1.42
N ASN A 112 8.93 2.12 0.18
CA ASN A 112 7.84 2.47 -0.74
C ASN A 112 6.76 1.39 -0.84
N TYR A 113 7.12 0.10 -0.71
CA TYR A 113 6.15 -1.00 -0.85
C TYR A 113 5.62 -1.51 0.50
N GLY A 114 6.46 -1.50 1.54
CA GLY A 114 6.13 -2.02 2.86
C GLY A 114 5.13 -1.16 3.63
N GLY A 115 4.59 -1.71 4.71
CA GLY A 115 3.54 -1.09 5.52
C GLY A 115 3.98 0.12 6.34
N ASN A 116 5.30 0.30 6.52
CA ASN A 116 5.91 1.45 7.21
C ASN A 116 6.03 2.70 6.33
N GLY A 117 5.89 2.55 5.02
CA GLY A 117 5.99 3.65 4.05
C GLY A 117 4.76 4.52 3.99
N LYS A 118 4.91 5.73 3.41
CA LYS A 118 3.75 6.59 3.07
C LYS A 118 2.92 6.02 1.93
N LEU A 119 3.58 5.44 0.92
CA LEU A 119 2.92 4.97 -0.30
C LEU A 119 2.29 3.57 -0.18
N LYS A 120 2.86 2.69 0.66
CA LYS A 120 2.39 1.32 0.92
C LYS A 120 1.97 0.60 -0.37
N LEU A 121 2.84 0.64 -1.37
CA LEU A 121 2.47 0.30 -2.75
C LEU A 121 1.94 -1.13 -2.89
N ASP A 122 2.40 -2.06 -2.04
CA ASP A 122 1.92 -3.45 -1.97
C ASP A 122 2.60 -4.20 -0.81
N PRO A 123 2.07 -4.06 0.42
CA PRO A 123 2.64 -4.67 1.63
C PRO A 123 2.24 -6.14 1.73
N THR A 124 2.62 -6.95 0.74
CA THR A 124 2.37 -8.40 0.72
C THR A 124 3.66 -9.20 0.85
N ARG A 125 3.52 -10.44 1.36
CA ARG A 125 4.61 -11.43 1.42
C ARG A 125 5.29 -11.64 0.08
N ARG A 126 4.49 -11.73 -0.99
CA ARG A 126 4.99 -11.93 -2.36
C ARG A 126 5.90 -10.79 -2.79
N THR A 127 5.51 -9.55 -2.51
CA THR A 127 6.28 -8.37 -2.89
C THR A 127 7.55 -8.20 -2.05
N LYS A 128 7.50 -8.48 -0.74
CA LYS A 128 8.73 -8.58 0.07
C LYS A 128 9.70 -9.60 -0.51
N ASN A 129 9.23 -10.82 -0.78
CA ASN A 129 10.08 -11.89 -1.32
C ASN A 129 10.69 -11.51 -2.68
N TRP A 130 9.95 -10.78 -3.52
CA TRP A 130 10.47 -10.25 -4.77
C TRP A 130 11.56 -9.20 -4.53
N ILE A 131 11.37 -8.26 -3.61
CA ILE A 131 12.38 -7.26 -3.24
C ILE A 131 13.64 -7.91 -2.67
N ASP A 132 13.50 -8.87 -1.75
CA ASP A 132 14.63 -9.61 -1.16
C ASP A 132 15.37 -10.46 -2.22
N GLY A 133 14.63 -11.06 -3.17
CA GLY A 133 15.21 -11.77 -4.31
C GLY A 133 15.98 -10.86 -5.26
N ARG A 134 15.48 -9.65 -5.51
CA ARG A 134 16.20 -8.60 -6.27
C ARG A 134 17.46 -8.19 -5.53
N PHE A 135 17.38 -7.95 -4.22
CA PHE A 135 18.54 -7.65 -3.38
C PHE A 135 19.65 -8.70 -3.51
N ARG A 136 19.33 -9.99 -3.37
CA ARG A 136 20.30 -11.08 -3.57
C ARG A 136 20.92 -11.06 -4.97
N THR A 137 20.12 -10.80 -6.00
CA THR A 137 20.58 -10.74 -7.39
C THR A 137 21.60 -9.63 -7.58
N GLU A 138 21.31 -8.44 -7.04
CA GLU A 138 22.20 -7.28 -7.16
C GLU A 138 23.45 -7.40 -6.29
N LEU A 139 23.36 -8.05 -5.11
CA LEU A 139 24.52 -8.36 -4.26
C LEU A 139 25.52 -9.27 -4.99
N ARG A 140 25.01 -10.27 -5.72
CA ARG A 140 25.86 -11.14 -6.54
C ARG A 140 26.44 -10.40 -7.75
N ARG A 141 25.65 -9.53 -8.38
CA ARG A 141 26.11 -8.69 -9.50
C ARG A 141 27.26 -7.78 -9.09
N ILE A 142 27.16 -7.10 -7.96
CA ILE A 142 28.26 -6.25 -7.49
C ILE A 142 29.51 -7.07 -7.18
N CYS A 143 29.39 -8.30 -6.65
CA CYS A 143 30.54 -9.19 -6.49
C CYS A 143 31.24 -9.50 -7.83
N ASP A 144 30.46 -9.77 -8.88
CA ASP A 144 30.99 -10.01 -10.23
C ASP A 144 31.68 -8.79 -10.84
N HIS A 145 31.24 -7.60 -10.49
CA HIS A 145 31.84 -6.36 -10.98
C HIS A 145 33.09 -5.94 -10.20
N GLU A 146 33.11 -6.11 -8.88
CA GLU A 146 34.17 -5.59 -8.01
C GLU A 146 35.35 -6.56 -7.86
N PHE A 147 35.14 -7.86 -8.11
CA PHE A 147 36.15 -8.89 -7.86
C PHE A 147 36.29 -9.83 -9.06
N THR A 148 37.37 -9.62 -9.83
CA THR A 148 37.80 -10.54 -10.90
C THR A 148 38.61 -11.72 -10.36
N ASP A 149 39.26 -11.56 -9.20
CA ASP A 149 39.90 -12.67 -8.48
C ASP A 149 38.86 -13.67 -7.98
N ALA A 150 39.04 -14.95 -8.33
CA ALA A 150 38.06 -15.99 -8.06
C ALA A 150 37.82 -16.20 -6.55
N GLN A 151 38.85 -16.08 -5.70
CA GLN A 151 38.70 -16.27 -4.27
C GLN A 151 37.95 -15.11 -3.62
N ARG A 152 38.29 -13.87 -3.97
CA ARG A 152 37.59 -12.67 -3.48
C ARG A 152 36.15 -12.61 -3.96
N ASN A 153 35.88 -13.01 -5.21
CA ASN A 153 34.52 -13.12 -5.74
C ASN A 153 33.71 -14.16 -4.95
N ARG A 154 34.25 -15.36 -4.69
CA ARG A 154 33.59 -16.38 -3.86
C ARG A 154 33.28 -15.85 -2.45
N ASN A 155 34.24 -15.21 -1.79
CA ASN A 155 34.04 -14.63 -0.46
C ASN A 155 32.93 -13.56 -0.46
N CYS A 156 32.90 -12.72 -1.50
CA CYS A 156 31.84 -11.73 -1.68
C CYS A 156 30.47 -12.40 -1.86
N ARG A 157 30.37 -13.43 -2.71
CA ARG A 157 29.10 -14.16 -2.91
C ARG A 157 28.61 -14.84 -1.65
N ASN A 158 29.51 -15.41 -0.85
CA ASN A 158 29.15 -15.99 0.45
C ASN A 158 28.57 -14.91 1.38
N ALA A 159 29.20 -13.74 1.44
CA ALA A 159 28.66 -12.61 2.18
C ALA A 159 27.31 -12.14 1.62
N ALA A 160 27.12 -12.13 0.30
CA ALA A 160 25.84 -11.80 -0.33
C ALA A 160 24.71 -12.73 0.13
N ASP A 161 24.99 -14.05 0.22
CA ASP A 161 24.02 -15.01 0.75
C ASP A 161 23.74 -14.79 2.26
N THR A 162 24.74 -14.39 3.06
CA THR A 162 24.52 -13.98 4.46
C THR A 162 23.62 -12.76 4.59
N TYR A 163 23.82 -11.73 3.78
CA TYR A 163 22.99 -10.53 3.78
C TYR A 163 21.54 -10.84 3.38
N TYR A 164 21.37 -11.66 2.34
CA TYR A 164 20.05 -12.14 1.92
C TYR A 164 19.34 -12.91 3.05
N LEU A 165 20.06 -13.81 3.74
CA LEU A 165 19.50 -14.51 4.89
C LEU A 165 19.09 -13.55 6.02
N GLY A 166 19.88 -12.50 6.26
CA GLY A 166 19.57 -11.46 7.24
C GLY A 166 18.20 -10.79 6.98
N VAL A 167 17.92 -10.38 5.75
CA VAL A 167 16.63 -9.73 5.41
C VAL A 167 15.46 -10.72 5.38
N GLN A 168 15.73 -11.99 5.07
CA GLN A 168 14.72 -13.05 5.14
C GLN A 168 14.28 -13.34 6.58
N LEU A 169 15.23 -13.37 7.53
CA LEU A 169 14.95 -13.68 8.94
C LEU A 169 14.51 -12.47 9.75
N GLY A 170 15.06 -11.28 9.46
CA GLY A 170 14.85 -10.06 10.26
C GLY A 170 14.01 -8.98 9.58
N GLY A 171 13.77 -9.06 8.26
CA GLY A 171 13.14 -7.98 7.51
C GLY A 171 11.63 -7.86 7.70
N ASP A 172 10.97 -8.83 8.34
CA ASP A 172 9.52 -8.83 8.50
C ASP A 172 9.01 -7.68 9.36
N SER A 173 9.69 -7.32 10.45
CA SER A 173 9.29 -6.20 11.31
C SER A 173 9.39 -4.85 10.60
N ALA A 174 10.33 -4.71 9.66
CA ALA A 174 10.49 -3.50 8.85
C ALA A 174 9.46 -3.42 7.72
N PHE A 175 9.08 -4.56 7.11
CA PHE A 175 8.16 -4.58 5.98
C PHE A 175 6.68 -4.67 6.38
N PHE A 176 6.38 -5.36 7.48
CA PHE A 176 5.03 -5.53 8.05
C PHE A 176 5.01 -5.00 9.48
N PRO A 177 4.99 -3.67 9.69
CA PRO A 177 4.79 -3.13 11.02
C PRO A 177 3.48 -3.62 11.62
N ARG A 178 3.50 -3.86 12.92
CA ARG A 178 2.32 -4.23 13.69
C ARG A 178 1.38 -3.04 13.87
#